data_AF-A0A848Q2E0-F1
#
_entry.id   AF-A0A848Q2E0-F1
#
_cell.length_a   1.000
_cell.length_b   1.000
_cell.length_c   1.000
_cell.angle_alpha   90.00
_cell.angle_beta   90.00
_cell.angle_gamma   90.00
#
_symmetry.space_group_name_H-M   'P 1'
#
loop_
_entity.id
_entity.type
_entity.pdbx_description
1 polymer ?
#
loop_
_entity_poly.entity_id
_entity_poly.type
_entity_poly.pdbx_seq_one_letter_code
_entity_poly.pdbx_strand_id
1 'polypeptide(L)'
;NSRNNIEIDKKTIYNYLERMEKAFFISRVKRFNISGKEVLKSIEKQYAVDSGLRTINTNSINYEDTFFLENIVYNELIVRGYDVYTGKTYKGEVDFVAIKDGKKFYIQVSYYMINKETIDREFNAFSPIKDASPKVVLSLDQIDLSRNGISHINLVDFLLGNKDLS
;
A
#
# COMPACT_ATOMS: atom_id res chain seq x y z
N ASN A 1 -17.17 28.53 18.81
CA ASN A 1 -16.72 27.18 19.16
C ASN A 1 -15.20 27.11 19.15
N SER A 2 -14.62 27.19 20.35
CA SER A 2 -13.18 27.17 20.62
C SER A 2 -12.54 25.88 20.10
N ARG A 3 -11.62 26.01 19.13
CA ARG A 3 -10.67 24.95 18.82
C ARG A 3 -9.76 24.82 20.04
N ASN A 4 -9.98 23.80 20.86
CA ASN A 4 -9.10 23.47 21.97
C ASN A 4 -7.70 23.19 21.39
N ASN A 5 -6.77 24.10 21.64
CA ASN A 5 -5.37 23.98 21.24
C ASN A 5 -4.68 23.02 22.21
N ILE A 6 -5.08 21.75 22.19
CA ILE A 6 -4.49 20.72 23.05
C ILE A 6 -3.11 20.42 22.48
N GLU A 7 -2.07 20.83 23.20
CA GLU A 7 -0.69 20.47 22.89
C GLU A 7 -0.49 18.99 23.26
N ILE A 8 -0.68 18.11 22.28
CA ILE A 8 -0.54 16.66 22.47
C ILE A 8 0.92 16.28 22.20
N ASP A 9 1.59 15.73 23.22
CA ASP A 9 2.95 15.22 23.07
C ASP A 9 3.00 14.03 22.08
N LYS A 10 4.09 13.94 21.31
CA LYS A 10 4.30 12.86 20.32
C LYS A 10 4.24 11.49 20.99
N LYS A 11 4.76 11.35 22.21
CA LYS A 11 4.71 10.10 22.99
C LYS A 11 3.27 9.63 23.20
N THR A 12 2.36 10.56 23.46
CA THR A 12 0.94 10.25 23.64
C THR A 12 0.35 9.66 22.37
N ILE A 13 0.64 10.26 21.20
CA ILE A 13 0.18 9.75 19.90
C ILE A 13 0.72 8.32 19.66
N TYR A 14 2.01 8.09 19.86
CA TYR A 14 2.61 6.75 19.70
C TYR A 14 2.00 5.72 20.65
N ASN A 15 1.73 6.08 21.91
CA ASN A 15 1.06 5.20 22.86
C ASN A 15 -0.35 4.82 22.40
N TYR A 16 -1.11 5.76 21.82
CA TYR A 16 -2.43 5.46 21.26
C TYR A 16 -2.32 4.53 20.05
N LEU A 17 -1.40 4.77 19.13
CA LEU A 17 -1.17 3.89 17.97
C LEU A 17 -0.78 2.48 18.40
N GLU A 18 0.11 2.34 19.39
CA GLU A 18 0.50 1.04 19.95
C GLU A 18 -0.71 0.32 20.59
N ARG A 19 -1.55 1.05 21.33
CA ARG A 19 -2.78 0.49 21.90
C ARG A 19 -3.78 0.06 20.82
N MET A 20 -3.95 0.86 19.76
CA MET A 20 -4.82 0.53 18.64
C MET A 20 -4.34 -0.71 17.89
N GLU A 21 -3.04 -0.86 17.71
CA GLU A 21 -2.45 -2.06 17.10
C GLU A 21 -2.66 -3.30 17.99
N LYS A 22 -2.40 -3.19 19.30
CA LYS A 22 -2.65 -4.29 20.26
C LYS A 22 -4.13 -4.68 20.35
N ALA A 23 -5.03 -3.73 20.09
CA ALA A 23 -6.47 -3.96 20.02
C ALA A 23 -6.94 -4.43 18.63
N PHE A 24 -6.04 -4.66 17.67
CA PHE A 24 -6.34 -5.07 16.30
C PHE A 24 -7.20 -4.08 15.51
N PHE A 25 -7.17 -2.80 15.85
CA PHE A 25 -7.83 -1.77 15.04
C PHE A 25 -7.01 -1.40 13.80
N ILE A 26 -5.70 -1.39 13.94
CA ILE A 26 -4.76 -1.04 12.87
C ILE A 26 -3.62 -2.03 12.81
N SER A 27 -3.03 -2.16 11.63
CA SER A 27 -1.75 -2.80 11.42
C SER A 27 -0.73 -1.76 10.97
N ARG A 28 0.48 -1.82 11.53
CA ARG A 28 1.57 -0.89 11.22
C ARG A 28 2.52 -1.53 10.21
N VAL A 29 2.70 -0.85 9.08
CA VAL A 29 3.54 -1.32 7.99
C VAL A 29 4.88 -0.64 8.04
N LYS A 30 5.92 -1.45 8.26
CA LYS A 30 7.30 -0.98 8.27
C LYS A 30 7.71 -0.54 6.87
N ARG A 31 8.68 0.37 6.82
CA ARG A 31 9.20 0.91 5.57
C ARG A 31 10.46 0.18 5.15
N PHE A 32 10.55 -0.19 3.87
CA PHE A 32 11.71 -0.82 3.26
C PHE A 32 12.46 0.20 2.41
N ASN A 33 13.73 0.44 2.74
CA ASN A 33 14.63 1.22 1.90
C ASN A 33 15.09 0.33 0.74
N ILE A 34 14.54 0.55 -0.45
CA ILE A 34 14.84 -0.28 -1.62
C ILE A 34 16.30 -0.13 -2.04
N SER A 35 16.84 1.10 -1.97
CA SER A 35 18.24 1.38 -2.32
C SER A 35 19.22 0.79 -1.31
N GLY A 36 18.91 0.90 -0.02
CA GLY A 36 19.75 0.38 1.08
C GLY A 36 19.52 -1.09 1.41
N LYS A 37 18.48 -1.71 0.84
CA LYS A 37 18.03 -3.09 1.11
C LYS A 37 17.82 -3.38 2.61
N GLU A 38 17.27 -2.42 3.33
CA GLU A 38 17.08 -2.50 4.79
C GLU A 38 15.67 -2.07 5.21
N VAL A 39 15.19 -2.60 6.33
CA VAL A 39 13.95 -2.16 6.95
C VAL A 39 14.25 -0.96 7.84
N LEU A 40 13.62 0.18 7.54
CA LEU A 40 13.75 1.42 8.28
C LEU A 40 12.92 1.36 9.56
N LYS A 41 13.46 1.95 10.64
CA LYS A 41 12.80 2.04 11.96
C LYS A 41 11.77 3.17 12.05
N SER A 42 11.74 4.10 11.09
CA SER A 42 10.93 5.31 11.18
C SER A 42 9.89 5.42 10.06
N ILE A 43 8.70 5.86 10.48
CA ILE A 43 7.49 6.09 9.68
C ILE A 43 6.82 4.79 9.23
N GLU A 44 5.72 4.48 9.91
CA GLU A 44 4.85 3.34 9.62
C GLU A 44 3.61 3.90 8.93
N LYS A 45 3.25 3.40 7.74
CA LYS A 45 1.86 3.57 7.26
C LYS A 45 0.97 2.72 8.18
N GLN A 46 -0.21 3.22 8.55
CA GLN A 46 -1.18 2.45 9.32
C GLN A 46 -2.36 2.11 8.43
N TYR A 47 -2.68 0.82 8.32
CA TYR A 47 -3.87 0.33 7.62
C TYR A 47 -4.87 -0.22 8.64
N ALA A 48 -6.16 -0.01 8.39
CA ALA A 48 -7.21 -0.59 9.22
C ALA A 48 -7.28 -2.10 8.98
N VAL A 49 -7.35 -2.89 10.06
CA VAL A 49 -7.51 -4.36 9.94
C VAL A 49 -8.83 -4.72 9.27
N ASP A 50 -9.87 -3.92 9.53
CA ASP A 50 -11.17 -4.03 8.90
C ASP A 50 -11.52 -2.69 8.23
N SER A 51 -11.74 -2.73 6.91
CA SER A 51 -12.12 -1.56 6.11
C SER A 51 -13.43 -0.91 6.58
N GLY A 52 -14.33 -1.67 7.20
CA GLY A 52 -15.55 -1.19 7.81
C GLY A 52 -15.30 -0.26 9.00
N LEU A 53 -14.21 -0.44 9.76
CA LEU A 53 -13.85 0.45 10.87
C LEU A 53 -13.55 1.87 10.39
N ARG A 54 -13.03 2.04 9.17
CA ARG A 54 -12.77 3.34 8.57
C ARG A 54 -14.06 4.14 8.36
N THR A 55 -15.15 3.44 8.07
CA THR A 55 -16.46 4.01 7.76
C THR A 55 -17.23 4.46 9.02
N ILE A 56 -16.88 3.93 10.21
CA ILE A 56 -17.63 4.18 11.46
C ILE A 56 -17.66 5.67 11.86
N ASN A 57 -16.68 6.47 11.42
CA ASN A 57 -16.56 7.87 11.83
C ASN A 57 -16.60 8.88 10.67
N THR A 58 -16.96 8.46 9.46
CA THR A 58 -17.01 9.34 8.28
C THR A 58 -18.37 9.27 7.61
N ASN A 59 -19.12 10.39 7.61
CA ASN A 59 -20.37 10.54 6.85
C ASN A 59 -20.18 10.62 5.33
N SER A 60 -18.94 10.56 4.85
CA SER A 60 -18.59 10.56 3.42
C SER A 60 -17.45 9.58 3.18
N ILE A 61 -17.74 8.52 2.42
CA ILE A 61 -16.72 7.61 1.91
C ILE A 61 -16.34 8.15 0.53
N ASN A 62 -15.14 8.72 0.40
CA ASN A 62 -14.58 8.97 -0.92
C ASN A 62 -13.97 7.66 -1.42
N TYR A 63 -14.71 6.95 -2.28
CA TYR A 63 -14.27 5.67 -2.84
C TYR A 63 -13.16 5.82 -3.88
N GLU A 64 -12.91 7.03 -4.39
CA GLU A 64 -11.77 7.34 -5.28
C GLU A 64 -10.46 7.53 -4.51
N ASP A 65 -10.46 7.25 -3.20
CA ASP A 65 -9.28 7.32 -2.37
C ASP A 65 -8.40 6.09 -2.59
N THR A 66 -7.31 6.25 -3.34
CA THR A 66 -6.29 5.21 -3.57
C THR A 66 -5.82 4.59 -2.25
N PHE A 67 -5.80 5.34 -1.15
CA PHE A 67 -5.43 4.81 0.17
C PHE A 67 -6.38 3.71 0.67
N PHE A 68 -7.65 3.76 0.30
CA PHE A 68 -8.61 2.71 0.62
C PHE A 68 -8.30 1.42 -0.14
N LEU A 69 -7.98 1.51 -1.43
CA LEU A 69 -7.54 0.35 -2.21
C LEU A 69 -6.21 -0.20 -1.69
N GLU A 70 -5.25 0.68 -1.33
CA GLU A 70 -4.02 0.25 -0.68
C GLU A 70 -4.30 -0.55 0.59
N ASN A 71 -5.26 -0.13 1.42
CA ASN A 71 -5.64 -0.86 2.63
C ASN A 71 -6.20 -2.26 2.30
N ILE A 72 -7.06 -2.36 1.28
CA ILE A 72 -7.63 -3.65 0.85
C ILE A 72 -6.52 -4.57 0.34
N VAL A 73 -5.65 -4.07 -0.54
CA VAL A 73 -4.50 -4.82 -1.06
C VAL A 73 -3.58 -5.26 0.06
N TYR A 74 -3.28 -4.36 1.01
CA TYR A 74 -2.47 -4.70 2.17
C TYR A 74 -3.07 -5.86 2.97
N ASN A 75 -4.36 -5.78 3.33
CA ASN A 75 -5.02 -6.82 4.08
C ASN A 75 -5.02 -8.15 3.33
N GLU A 76 -5.28 -8.14 2.03
CA GLU A 76 -5.24 -9.34 1.20
C GLU A 76 -3.84 -9.96 1.17
N LEU A 77 -2.78 -9.16 1.01
CA LEU A 77 -1.40 -9.65 1.04
C LEU A 77 -1.06 -10.28 2.40
N ILE A 78 -1.50 -9.68 3.50
CA ILE A 78 -1.32 -10.26 4.84
C ILE A 78 -2.07 -11.58 4.97
N VAL A 79 -3.33 -11.65 4.53
CA VAL A 79 -4.14 -12.89 4.56
C VAL A 79 -3.50 -14.00 3.72
N ARG A 80 -2.88 -13.65 2.59
CA ARG A 80 -2.13 -14.59 1.74
C ARG A 80 -0.75 -14.99 2.28
N GLY A 81 -0.34 -14.46 3.43
CA GLY A 81 0.92 -14.81 4.10
C GLY A 81 2.15 -14.12 3.54
N TYR A 82 2.00 -12.93 2.94
CA TYR A 82 3.15 -12.11 2.55
C TYR A 82 3.67 -11.29 3.74
N ASP A 83 4.99 -11.15 3.83
CA ASP A 83 5.63 -10.08 4.58
C ASP A 83 5.54 -8.80 3.75
N VAL A 84 4.83 -7.79 4.25
CA VAL A 84 4.53 -6.56 3.50
C VAL A 84 5.20 -5.34 4.12
N TYR A 85 5.84 -4.54 3.27
CA TYR A 85 6.50 -3.29 3.63
C TYR A 85 6.09 -2.17 2.67
N THR A 86 6.20 -0.92 3.07
CA THR A 86 6.12 0.21 2.13
C THR A 86 7.47 0.46 1.47
N GLY A 87 7.51 0.74 0.17
CA GLY A 87 8.76 0.91 -0.58
C GLY A 87 9.24 2.35 -0.61
N LYS A 88 10.44 2.65 -0.09
CA LYS A 88 11.12 3.93 -0.34
C LYS A 88 12.18 3.76 -1.42
N THR A 89 12.10 4.59 -2.46
CA THR A 89 13.16 4.77 -3.45
C THR A 89 13.83 6.13 -3.25
N TYR A 90 14.90 6.40 -4.00
CA TYR A 90 15.58 7.71 -3.96
C TYR A 90 14.80 8.83 -4.68
N LYS A 91 13.81 8.47 -5.52
CA LYS A 91 13.01 9.40 -6.34
C LYS A 91 11.54 9.49 -5.92
N GLY A 92 11.07 8.57 -5.08
CA GLY A 92 9.67 8.45 -4.71
C GLY A 92 9.40 7.22 -3.86
N GLU A 93 8.14 6.78 -3.86
CA GLU A 93 7.67 5.63 -3.09
C GLU A 93 6.99 4.63 -4.03
N VAL A 94 7.05 3.36 -3.65
CA VAL A 94 6.20 2.29 -4.21
C VAL A 94 5.32 1.82 -3.07
N ASP A 95 4.05 1.56 -3.34
CA ASP A 95 3.08 1.29 -2.28
C ASP A 95 3.48 0.10 -1.43
N PHE A 96 3.84 -1.02 -2.07
CA PHE A 96 4.25 -2.22 -1.35
C PHE A 96 5.50 -2.90 -1.92
N VAL A 97 6.26 -3.47 -0.99
CA VAL A 97 7.23 -4.55 -1.21
C VAL A 97 6.66 -5.76 -0.48
N ALA A 98 6.21 -6.77 -1.23
CA ALA A 98 5.65 -7.99 -0.67
C ALA A 98 6.65 -9.14 -0.84
N ILE A 99 6.89 -9.92 0.23
CA ILE A 99 7.82 -11.04 0.21
C ILE A 99 7.11 -12.29 0.71
N LYS A 100 7.20 -13.38 -0.05
CA LYS A 100 6.68 -14.69 0.33
C LYS A 100 7.59 -15.78 -0.22
N ASP A 101 7.97 -16.73 0.63
CA ASP A 101 8.83 -17.86 0.26
C ASP A 101 10.13 -17.44 -0.47
N GLY A 102 10.72 -16.32 -0.03
CA GLY A 102 11.94 -15.76 -0.64
C GLY A 102 11.72 -15.03 -1.97
N LYS A 103 10.51 -15.03 -2.53
CA LYS A 103 10.14 -14.24 -3.71
C LYS A 103 9.66 -12.86 -3.28
N LYS A 104 10.18 -11.82 -3.94
CA LYS A 104 9.83 -10.42 -3.68
C LYS A 104 9.02 -9.88 -4.85
N PHE A 105 8.06 -9.01 -4.55
CA PHE A 105 7.24 -8.30 -5.53
C PHE A 105 7.23 -6.80 -5.18
N TYR A 106 7.36 -5.96 -6.19
CA TYR A 106 7.12 -4.51 -6.06
C TYR A 106 5.73 -4.22 -6.61
N ILE A 107 4.88 -3.57 -5.82
CA ILE A 107 3.47 -3.40 -6.13
C ILE A 107 3.09 -1.92 -6.03
N GLN A 108 2.47 -1.41 -7.09
CA GLN A 108 1.86 -0.09 -7.15
C GLN A 108 0.34 -0.27 -7.29
N VAL A 109 -0.46 0.49 -6.54
CA VAL A 109 -1.92 0.39 -6.51
C VAL A 109 -2.52 1.64 -7.11
N SER A 110 -3.52 1.47 -7.99
CA SER A 110 -4.25 2.58 -8.60
C SER A 110 -5.74 2.25 -8.71
N TYR A 111 -6.59 3.28 -8.75
CA TYR A 111 -8.03 3.11 -8.94
C TYR A 111 -8.34 2.85 -10.41
N TYR A 112 -8.31 3.91 -11.24
CA TYR A 112 -8.37 3.83 -12.71
C TYR A 112 -7.26 4.67 -13.31
N MET A 113 -6.59 4.14 -14.34
CA MET A 113 -5.56 4.84 -15.09
C MET A 113 -6.13 5.44 -16.38
N ILE A 114 -7.00 6.45 -16.22
CA ILE A 114 -7.86 7.00 -17.28
C ILE A 114 -7.05 7.68 -18.40
N ASN A 115 -5.94 8.33 -18.06
CA ASN A 115 -5.13 9.08 -19.01
C ASN A 115 -3.68 8.58 -19.05
N LYS A 116 -2.98 8.94 -20.12
CA LYS A 116 -1.60 8.53 -20.34
C LYS A 116 -0.68 9.01 -19.23
N GLU A 117 -0.94 10.20 -18.68
CA GLU A 117 -0.17 10.77 -17.58
C GLU A 117 -0.23 9.91 -16.31
N THR A 118 -1.42 9.39 -15.96
CA THR A 118 -1.62 8.52 -14.80
C THR A 118 -0.95 7.17 -15.04
N ILE A 119 -1.14 6.58 -16.22
CA ILE A 119 -0.46 5.35 -16.60
C ILE A 119 1.06 5.53 -16.49
N ASP A 120 1.61 6.56 -17.12
CA ASP A 120 3.05 6.80 -17.10
C ASP A 120 3.54 7.03 -15.67
N ARG A 121 2.78 7.72 -14.80
CA ARG A 121 3.14 7.90 -13.39
C ARG A 121 3.23 6.57 -12.64
N GLU A 122 2.17 5.74 -12.69
CA GLU A 122 2.11 4.48 -11.94
C GLU A 122 3.20 3.50 -12.38
N PHE A 123 3.44 3.38 -13.70
CA PHE A 123 4.49 2.49 -14.21
C PHE A 123 5.90 3.06 -13.97
N ASN A 124 6.09 4.39 -14.03
CA ASN A 124 7.39 5.01 -13.76
C ASN A 124 7.78 5.01 -12.28
N ALA A 125 6.86 4.70 -11.35
CA ALA A 125 7.17 4.51 -9.94
C ALA A 125 8.29 3.47 -9.72
N PHE A 126 8.40 2.48 -10.61
CA PHE A 126 9.45 1.46 -10.56
C PHE A 126 10.76 1.82 -11.27
N SER A 127 10.79 2.90 -12.06
CA SER A 127 12.00 3.33 -12.79
C SER A 127 13.28 3.46 -11.95
N PRO A 128 13.26 3.91 -10.67
CA PRO A 128 14.46 3.95 -9.83
C PRO A 128 14.90 2.57 -9.29
N ILE A 129 14.11 1.51 -9.46
CA ILE A 129 14.34 0.19 -8.86
C ILE A 129 15.18 -0.68 -9.80
N LYS A 130 16.45 -0.88 -9.43
CA LYS A 130 17.38 -1.77 -10.16
C LYS A 130 17.22 -3.25 -9.83
N ASP A 131 16.46 -3.59 -8.78
CA ASP A 131 16.18 -4.98 -8.40
C ASP A 131 15.32 -5.64 -9.50
N ALA A 132 15.71 -6.86 -9.91
CA ALA A 132 15.08 -7.60 -11.00
C ALA A 132 13.78 -8.32 -10.59
N SER A 133 13.40 -8.23 -9.30
CA SER A 133 12.16 -8.82 -8.80
C SER A 133 10.93 -8.31 -9.60
N PRO A 134 9.89 -9.14 -9.75
CA PRO A 134 8.67 -8.78 -10.44
C PRO A 134 8.07 -7.45 -9.96
N LYS A 135 7.53 -6.69 -10.90
CA LYS A 135 6.87 -5.40 -10.68
C LYS A 135 5.44 -5.52 -11.18
N VAL A 136 4.49 -5.12 -10.34
CA VAL A 136 3.06 -5.31 -10.58
C VAL A 136 2.32 -4.01 -10.32
N VAL A 137 1.46 -3.61 -11.24
CA VAL A 137 0.45 -2.58 -11.02
C VAL A 137 -0.89 -3.28 -10.79
N LEU A 138 -1.53 -3.02 -9.65
CA LEU A 138 -2.88 -3.45 -9.35
C LEU A 138 -3.85 -2.29 -9.56
N SER A 139 -4.87 -2.46 -10.41
CA SER A 139 -5.92 -1.46 -10.55
C SER A 139 -7.27 -2.03 -10.93
N LEU A 140 -8.32 -1.20 -10.91
CA LEU A 140 -9.66 -1.61 -11.35
C LEU A 140 -9.83 -1.56 -12.88
N ASP A 141 -8.79 -1.13 -13.62
CA ASP A 141 -8.81 -1.12 -15.08
C ASP A 141 -9.01 -2.55 -15.61
N GLN A 142 -9.97 -2.71 -16.55
CA GLN A 142 -10.29 -4.01 -17.16
C GLN A 142 -9.36 -4.36 -18.33
N ILE A 143 -8.73 -3.36 -18.93
CA ILE A 143 -7.82 -3.54 -20.05
C ILE A 143 -6.43 -3.85 -19.49
N ASP A 144 -5.76 -4.84 -20.07
CA ASP A 144 -4.36 -5.13 -19.73
C ASP A 144 -3.44 -4.00 -20.20
N LEU A 145 -2.83 -3.32 -19.25
CA LEU A 145 -1.91 -2.21 -19.46
C LEU A 145 -0.43 -2.60 -19.29
N SER A 146 -0.14 -3.89 -19.16
CA SER A 146 1.21 -4.45 -18.98
C SER A 146 2.18 -3.92 -20.03
N ARG A 147 3.37 -3.53 -19.58
CA ARG A 147 4.42 -2.95 -20.45
C ARG A 147 5.78 -3.01 -19.80
N ASN A 148 6.85 -3.00 -20.60
CA ASN A 148 8.23 -2.85 -20.12
C ASN A 148 8.62 -3.87 -19.01
N GLY A 149 8.06 -5.08 -19.05
CA GLY A 149 8.29 -6.12 -18.03
C GLY A 149 7.59 -5.88 -16.69
N ILE A 150 6.64 -4.94 -16.63
CA ILE A 150 5.76 -4.69 -15.49
C ILE A 150 4.40 -5.28 -15.82
N SER A 151 3.91 -6.18 -14.97
CA SER A 151 2.59 -6.80 -15.10
C SER A 151 1.51 -5.85 -14.61
N HIS A 152 0.41 -5.76 -15.33
CA HIS A 152 -0.83 -5.15 -14.86
C HIS A 152 -1.82 -6.27 -14.52
N ILE A 153 -2.36 -6.21 -13.31
CA ILE A 153 -3.33 -7.18 -12.83
C ILE A 153 -4.57 -6.41 -12.40
N ASN A 154 -5.73 -6.84 -12.90
CA ASN A 154 -7.00 -6.34 -12.41
C ASN A 154 -7.16 -6.70 -10.93
N LEU A 155 -7.42 -5.71 -10.10
CA LEU A 155 -7.48 -5.86 -8.65
C LEU A 155 -8.61 -6.80 -8.23
N VAL A 156 -9.74 -6.81 -8.93
CA VAL A 156 -10.85 -7.73 -8.62
C VAL A 156 -10.44 -9.18 -8.90
N ASP A 157 -9.77 -9.43 -10.03
CA ASP A 157 -9.24 -10.76 -10.35
C ASP A 157 -8.21 -11.23 -9.31
N PHE A 158 -7.36 -10.31 -8.84
CA PHE A 158 -6.43 -10.61 -7.76
C PHE A 158 -7.19 -11.01 -6.50
N LEU A 159 -8.13 -10.19 -6.02
CA LEU A 159 -8.90 -10.44 -4.79
C LEU A 159 -9.73 -11.74 -4.85
N LEU A 160 -10.27 -12.09 -6.01
CA LEU A 160 -11.03 -13.33 -6.19
C LEU A 160 -10.14 -14.58 -6.38
N GLY A 161 -8.82 -14.40 -6.50
CA GLY A 161 -7.88 -15.51 -6.72
C GLY A 161 -7.84 -16.01 -8.16
N ASN A 162 -8.44 -15.28 -9.11
CA ASN A 162 -8.37 -15.59 -10.55
C ASN A 162 -6.97 -15.32 -11.12
N LYS A 163 -6.23 -14.39 -10.50
CA LYS A 163 -4.85 -14.05 -10.82
C LYS A 163 -4.04 -13.93 -9.51
N ASP A 164 -2.77 -14.32 -9.57
CA ASP A 164 -1.83 -14.12 -8.47
C ASP A 164 -0.64 -13.27 -8.93
N LEU A 165 0.21 -12.87 -8.00
CA LEU A 165 1.40 -12.07 -8.30
C LEU A 165 2.50 -12.86 -9.04
N SER A 166 2.44 -14.20 -8.98
CA SER A 166 3.44 -15.14 -9.51
C SER A 166 3.08 -15.71 -10.88
#